data_AF-A0A7J4G2K6-F1
#
_entry.id   AF-A0A7J4G2K6-F1
#
_cell.length_a   1.000
_cell.length_b   1.000
_cell.length_c   1.000
_cell.angle_alpha   90.00
_cell.angle_beta   90.00
_cell.angle_gamma   90.00
#
_symmetry.space_group_name_H-M   'P 1'
#
loop_
_entity.id
_entity.type
_entity.pdbx_description
1 polymer ?
#
loop_
_entity_poly.entity_id
_entity_poly.type
_entity_poly.pdbx_seq_one_letter_code
_entity_poly.pdbx_strand_id
1 'polypeptide(L)'
;MIIECSYVVTTSSGMGDKAKTEQRVAERIKKHYPKSLFVGFVDGIGWYARRGDLERMVKAYDFVFTFRKDEVEKFKRLLTSTMGYTDERIY
;
A
#
# COMPACT_ATOMS: atom_id res chain seq x y z
N MET A 1 -1.00 -11.31 13.61
CA MET A 1 -0.18 -10.57 12.63
C MET A 1 -0.94 -9.32 12.23
N ILE A 2 -0.25 -8.20 11.99
CA ILE A 2 -0.87 -6.91 11.65
C ILE A 2 -0.57 -6.60 10.18
N ILE A 3 -1.59 -6.16 9.45
CA ILE A 3 -1.44 -5.60 8.10
C ILE A 3 -1.99 -4.18 8.16
N GLU A 4 -1.13 -3.20 7.92
CA GLU A 4 -1.51 -1.79 7.81
C GLU A 4 -1.64 -1.44 6.34
N CYS A 5 -2.72 -0.77 5.96
CA CYS A 5 -2.98 -0.38 4.57
C CYS A 5 -3.06 1.15 4.44
N SER A 6 -2.26 1.73 3.54
CA SER A 6 -2.42 3.11 3.08
C SER A 6 -2.98 3.11 1.65
N TYR A 7 -3.77 4.12 1.28
CA TYR A 7 -4.27 4.27 -0.09
C TYR A 7 -4.13 5.70 -0.61
N VAL A 8 -3.90 5.82 -1.92
CA VAL A 8 -3.80 7.09 -2.64
C VAL A 8 -4.21 6.88 -4.10
N VAL A 9 -5.24 7.62 -4.54
CA VAL A 9 -5.82 7.51 -5.90
C VAL A 9 -5.54 8.75 -6.74
N THR A 10 -5.19 9.87 -6.13
CA THR A 10 -4.92 11.13 -6.82
C THR A 10 -3.58 11.70 -6.40
N THR A 11 -2.86 12.29 -7.36
CA THR A 11 -1.61 13.01 -7.08
C THR A 11 -1.89 14.49 -6.89
N SER A 12 -1.33 15.08 -5.85
CA SER A 12 -1.28 16.53 -5.63
C SER A 12 0.17 17.05 -5.65
N SER A 13 0.35 18.36 -5.51
CA SER A 13 1.68 18.98 -5.38
C SER A 13 2.50 18.43 -4.21
N GLY A 14 1.83 17.94 -3.15
CA GLY A 14 2.46 17.40 -1.93
C GLY A 14 2.89 15.93 -1.98
N MET A 15 2.88 15.26 -3.14
CA MET A 15 3.19 13.82 -3.20
C MET A 15 4.63 13.48 -2.80
N GLY A 16 5.58 14.39 -3.00
CA GLY A 16 6.95 14.19 -2.54
C GLY A 16 7.07 14.12 -1.02
N ASP A 17 6.35 14.98 -0.29
CA ASP A 17 6.34 14.97 1.17
C ASP A 17 5.48 13.83 1.73
N LYS A 18 4.40 13.46 1.02
CA LYS A 18 3.66 12.24 1.36
C LYS A 18 4.56 11.01 1.24
N ALA A 19 5.33 10.86 0.17
CA ALA A 19 6.24 9.73 0.02
C ALA A 19 7.26 9.62 1.17
N LYS A 20 7.86 10.75 1.60
CA LYS A 20 8.73 10.79 2.78
C LYS A 20 8.00 10.40 4.07
N THR A 21 6.73 10.81 4.20
CA THR A 21 5.90 10.48 5.35
C THR A 21 5.62 8.99 5.41
N GLU A 22 5.24 8.37 4.29
CA GLU A 22 4.97 6.94 4.20
C GLU A 22 6.23 6.11 4.51
N GLN A 23 7.42 6.57 4.09
CA GLN A 23 8.69 5.93 4.48
C GLN A 23 8.91 5.95 6.00
N ARG A 24 8.69 7.11 6.65
CA ARG A 24 8.79 7.23 8.11
C ARG A 24 7.73 6.39 8.84
N VAL A 25 6.54 6.27 8.26
CA VAL A 25 5.48 5.40 8.79
C VAL A 25 5.92 3.94 8.70
N ALA A 26 6.45 3.50 7.56
CA ALA A 26 7.00 2.17 7.38
C ALA A 26 8.11 1.86 8.41
N GLU A 27 9.07 2.77 8.59
CA GLU A 27 10.13 2.65 9.60
C GLU A 27 9.55 2.48 11.02
N ARG A 28 8.56 3.30 11.39
CA ARG A 28 7.91 3.23 12.71
C ARG A 28 7.14 1.93 12.89
N ILE A 29 6.37 1.52 11.89
CA ILE A 29 5.62 0.28 11.90
C ILE A 29 6.58 -0.89 12.12
N LYS A 30 7.66 -0.99 11.35
CA LYS A 30 8.64 -2.07 11.48
C LYS A 30 9.39 -2.03 12.81
N LYS A 31 9.67 -0.83 13.35
CA LYS A 31 10.30 -0.67 14.67
C LYS A 31 9.43 -1.21 15.81
N HIS A 32 8.13 -0.94 15.80
CA HIS A 32 7.21 -1.35 16.87
C HIS A 32 6.58 -2.73 16.64
N TYR A 33 6.41 -3.12 15.38
CA TYR A 33 5.74 -4.35 14.94
C TYR A 33 6.57 -5.01 13.82
N PRO A 34 7.72 -5.63 14.12
CA PRO A 34 8.64 -6.14 13.09
C PRO A 34 8.05 -7.23 12.18
N LYS A 35 6.97 -7.89 12.62
CA LYS A 35 6.26 -8.92 11.84
C LYS A 35 5.02 -8.39 11.12
N SER A 36 4.81 -7.07 11.05
CA SER A 36 3.69 -6.51 10.30
C SER A 36 4.00 -6.38 8.81
N LEU A 37 2.96 -6.31 8.00
CA LEU A 37 3.03 -5.92 6.59
C LEU A 37 2.47 -4.51 6.44
N PHE A 38 3.14 -3.69 5.63
CA PHE A 38 2.66 -2.38 5.23
C PHE A 38 2.34 -2.39 3.75
N VAL A 39 1.07 -2.19 3.42
CA VAL A 39 0.52 -2.34 2.06
C VAL A 39 0.06 -1.00 1.53
N GLY A 40 0.47 -0.65 0.31
CA GLY A 40 0.08 0.58 -0.36
C GLY A 40 -0.86 0.34 -1.53
N PHE A 41 -2.01 0.98 -1.54
CA PHE A 41 -2.87 1.08 -2.73
C PHE A 41 -2.56 2.38 -3.45
N VAL A 42 -1.85 2.30 -4.57
CA VAL A 42 -1.39 3.46 -5.34
C VAL A 42 -2.02 3.40 -6.72
N ASP A 43 -3.00 4.27 -6.97
CA ASP A 43 -3.76 4.30 -8.21
C ASP A 43 -3.89 5.73 -8.76
N GLY A 44 -4.34 5.86 -10.01
CA GLY A 44 -4.63 7.12 -10.68
C GLY A 44 -3.63 7.56 -11.74
N ILE A 45 -4.12 8.25 -12.78
CA ILE A 45 -3.32 8.67 -13.94
C ILE A 45 -2.25 9.71 -13.60
N GLY A 46 -2.44 10.48 -12.52
CA GLY A 46 -1.51 11.54 -12.12
C GLY A 46 -0.08 11.06 -11.82
N TRP A 47 0.08 9.78 -11.48
CA TRP A 47 1.38 9.15 -11.29
C TRP A 47 2.21 9.04 -12.57
N TYR A 48 1.58 9.05 -13.74
CA TYR A 48 2.28 9.06 -15.03
C TYR A 48 3.20 10.28 -15.17
N ALA A 49 2.73 11.45 -14.74
CA ALA A 49 3.51 12.69 -14.75
C ALA A 49 4.48 12.81 -13.54
N ARG A 50 4.38 11.93 -12.54
CA ARG A 50 5.14 11.98 -11.28
C ARG A 50 5.90 10.69 -10.99
N ARG A 51 6.54 10.09 -12.00
CA ARG A 51 7.23 8.79 -11.90
C ARG A 51 8.28 8.74 -10.77
N GLY A 52 9.00 9.83 -10.53
CA GLY A 52 10.00 9.89 -9.45
C GLY A 52 9.39 9.89 -8.04
N ASP A 53 8.23 10.53 -7.86
CA ASP A 53 7.52 10.46 -6.57
C ASP A 53 6.83 9.10 -6.41
N LEU A 54 6.30 8.52 -7.50
CA LEU A 54 5.78 7.16 -7.50
C LEU A 54 6.85 6.17 -7.03
N GLU A 55 8.06 6.25 -7.57
CA GLU A 55 9.15 5.36 -7.19
C GLU A 55 9.50 5.46 -5.69
N ARG A 56 9.51 6.67 -5.13
CA ARG A 56 9.73 6.89 -3.69
C ARG A 56 8.58 6.35 -2.84
N MET A 57 7.37 6.49 -3.33
CA MET A 57 6.14 6.03 -2.69
C MET A 57 6.11 4.51 -2.61
N VAL A 58 6.33 3.81 -3.72
CA VAL A 58 6.28 2.34 -3.75
C VAL A 58 7.38 1.69 -2.91
N LYS A 59 8.53 2.36 -2.73
CA LYS A 59 9.62 1.89 -1.86
C LYS A 59 9.27 1.88 -0.36
N ALA A 60 8.22 2.58 0.05
CA ALA A 60 7.80 2.59 1.45
C ALA A 60 7.04 1.33 1.87
N TYR A 61 6.41 0.63 0.92
CA TYR A 61 5.50 -0.48 1.20
C TYR A 61 6.17 -1.84 0.96
N ASP A 62 5.72 -2.86 1.69
CA ASP A 62 6.09 -4.25 1.42
C ASP A 62 5.39 -4.77 0.15
N PHE A 63 4.12 -4.38 -0.03
CA PHE A 63 3.33 -4.71 -1.21
C PHE A 63 2.59 -3.48 -1.72
N VAL A 64 2.49 -3.34 -3.05
CA VAL A 64 1.74 -2.27 -3.69
C VAL A 64 0.72 -2.87 -4.65
N PHE A 65 -0.51 -2.37 -4.57
CA PHE A 65 -1.62 -2.77 -5.43
C PHE A 65 -2.27 -1.54 -6.07
N THR A 66 -3.03 -1.78 -7.14
CA THR A 66 -3.99 -0.80 -7.68
C THR A 66 -5.40 -1.29 -7.41
N PHE A 67 -6.43 -0.47 -7.68
CA PHE A 67 -7.83 -0.89 -7.58
C PHE A 67 -8.32 -1.67 -8.80
N ARG A 68 -7.41 -2.06 -9.71
CA ARG A 68 -7.75 -3.01 -10.77
C ARG A 68 -8.17 -4.34 -10.16
N LYS A 69 -9.19 -4.96 -10.77
CA LYS A 69 -9.78 -6.21 -10.28
C LYS A 69 -8.77 -7.33 -10.04
N ASP A 70 -7.76 -7.46 -10.91
CA ASP A 70 -6.71 -8.47 -10.80
C ASP A 70 -5.74 -8.20 -9.64
N GLU A 71 -5.42 -6.93 -9.37
CA GLU A 71 -4.58 -6.54 -8.23
C GLU A 71 -5.32 -6.72 -6.90
N VAL A 72 -6.62 -6.40 -6.86
CA VAL A 72 -7.48 -6.67 -5.70
C VAL A 72 -7.55 -8.17 -5.41
N GLU A 73 -7.62 -9.02 -6.44
CA GLU A 73 -7.59 -10.47 -6.28
C GLU A 73 -6.25 -10.98 -5.72
N LYS A 74 -5.12 -10.39 -6.15
CA LYS A 74 -3.80 -10.66 -5.55
C LYS A 74 -3.74 -10.24 -4.08
N PHE A 75 -4.33 -9.11 -3.73
CA PHE A 75 -4.42 -8.67 -2.34
C PHE A 75 -5.27 -9.65 -1.50
N LYS A 76 -6.41 -10.14 -2.02
CA LYS A 76 -7.19 -11.19 -1.34
C LYS A 76 -6.36 -12.44 -1.09
N ARG A 77 -5.56 -12.88 -2.08
CA ARG A 77 -4.63 -14.01 -1.91
C ARG A 77 -3.58 -13.76 -0.84
N LEU A 78 -3.05 -12.53 -0.76
CA LEU A 78 -2.17 -12.13 0.34
C LEU A 78 -2.88 -12.29 1.69
N LEU A 79 -4.11 -11.78 1.84
CA LEU A 79 -4.89 -11.96 3.07
C LEU A 79 -5.15 -13.43 3.40
N THR A 80 -5.53 -14.25 2.42
CA THR A 80 -5.76 -15.69 2.63
C THR A 80 -4.48 -16.40 3.08
N SER A 81 -3.36 -16.16 2.40
CA SER A 81 -2.07 -16.79 2.74
C SER A 81 -1.54 -16.38 4.11
N THR A 82 -1.83 -15.15 4.53
CA THR A 82 -1.16 -14.56 5.69
C THR A 82 -2.05 -14.54 6.94
N MET A 83 -3.37 -14.47 6.78
CA MET A 83 -4.36 -14.44 7.88
C MET A 83 -5.38 -15.58 7.83
N GLY A 84 -5.38 -16.42 6.79
CA GLY A 84 -6.42 -17.43 6.60
C GLY A 84 -7.78 -16.85 6.20
N TYR A 85 -7.81 -15.65 5.61
CA TYR A 85 -9.04 -15.00 5.15
C TYR A 85 -9.82 -15.86 4.14
N THR A 86 -11.10 -16.09 4.44
CA THR A 86 -12.13 -16.62 3.54
C THR A 86 -13.06 -15.48 3.13
N ASP A 87 -13.41 -15.39 1.84
CA ASP A 87 -14.28 -14.35 1.26
C ASP A 87 -15.75 -14.58 1.69
N GLU A 88 -16.01 -14.43 2.98
CA GLU A 88 -17.35 -14.37 3.54
C GLU A 88 -17.81 -12.92 3.38
N ARG A 89 -18.59 -12.66 2.33
CA ARG A 89 -19.21 -11.35 2.14
C ARG A 89 -20.13 -11.07 3.33
N ILE A 90 -19.66 -10.24 4.25
CA ILE A 90 -20.50 -9.62 5.27
C ILE A 90 -21.25 -8.50 4.53
N TYR A 91 -22.50 -8.79 4.15
CA TYR A 91 -23.44 -7.82 3.61
C TYR A 91 -24.08 -7.02 4.74
#